data_AF-A0A2N3BLM0-F1
#
_entry.id   AF-A0A2N3BLM0-F1
#
_cell.length_a   1.000
_cell.length_b   1.000
_cell.length_c   1.000
_cell.angle_alpha   90.00
_cell.angle_beta   90.00
_cell.angle_gamma   90.00
#
_symmetry.space_group_name_H-M   'P 1'
#
loop_
_entity.id
_entity.type
_entity.pdbx_description
1 polymer ?
#
loop_
_entity_poly.entity_id
_entity_poly.type
_entity_poly.pdbx_seq_one_letter_code
_entity_poly.pdbx_strand_id
1 'polypeptide(L)'
;MIAWLAALRGRALAEPGRCEPREAATLGRADLLSVVLAGLHFVLLGLALTALSGATGLGFFSWILTFLGFGLWFGQVSNANAHELIHRADRRLHRLGQWVFTSLLFGHHCSAHRLVHHRFVATPDDPSTAEKGESFYAFAARSWPGAFVAGYEMEAALRRGKPLWRARLENPYLVYLAGAAGFVVLVGAVFGLDGLVAYLLLAGYAQLQLLLSDYVQHYGLLR
;
A
#
# COMPACT_ATOMS: atom_id res chain seq x y z
N MET A 1 -8.04 -8.51 26.09
CA MET A 1 -7.46 -9.63 26.86
C MET A 1 -6.17 -10.06 26.16
N ILE A 2 -5.06 -9.33 26.34
CA ILE A 2 -3.89 -9.60 27.21
C ILE A 2 -3.19 -10.95 26.90
N ALA A 3 -2.13 -10.95 26.07
CA ALA A 3 -1.14 -12.05 26.02
C ALA A 3 0.22 -11.77 25.29
N TRP A 4 0.69 -10.54 25.05
CA TRP A 4 1.88 -10.34 24.17
C TRP A 4 3.15 -9.72 24.81
N LEU A 5 3.22 -9.50 26.12
CA LEU A 5 4.33 -8.75 26.75
C LEU A 5 5.61 -9.55 27.10
N ALA A 6 5.71 -10.86 26.82
CA ALA A 6 6.83 -11.68 27.33
C ALA A 6 7.97 -11.98 26.33
N ALA A 7 7.84 -11.70 25.03
CA ALA A 7 8.71 -12.31 24.02
C ALA A 7 9.97 -11.53 23.61
N LEU A 8 10.32 -10.41 24.26
CA LEU A 8 11.42 -9.52 23.80
C LEU A 8 12.72 -9.57 24.62
N ARG A 9 12.92 -10.58 25.48
CA ARG A 9 14.20 -10.73 26.19
C ARG A 9 15.02 -11.90 25.64
N GLY A 10 16.05 -11.56 24.88
CA GLY A 10 17.27 -12.37 24.81
C GLY A 10 17.69 -12.78 23.41
N ARG A 11 18.45 -11.94 22.72
CA ARG A 11 19.54 -12.41 21.83
C ARG A 11 20.73 -11.46 21.97
N ALA A 12 21.86 -12.06 22.35
CA ALA A 12 23.15 -11.42 22.54
C ALA A 12 23.73 -10.90 21.22
N LEU A 13 24.42 -9.77 21.30
CA LEU A 13 25.08 -9.09 20.19
C LEU A 13 26.37 -9.83 19.82
N ALA A 14 26.53 -10.19 18.55
CA ALA A 14 27.81 -10.63 17.98
C ALA A 14 28.64 -9.41 17.54
N GLU A 15 29.95 -9.50 17.71
CA GLU A 15 30.97 -8.48 17.39
C GLU A 15 30.88 -7.94 15.94
N PRO A 16 31.12 -6.63 15.72
CA PRO A 16 31.05 -6.03 14.40
C PRO A 16 32.28 -6.41 13.53
N GLY A 17 32.03 -7.17 12.46
CA GLY A 17 32.98 -7.37 11.38
C GLY A 17 33.35 -6.06 10.67
N ARG A 18 34.61 -5.94 10.27
CA ARG A 18 35.18 -4.75 9.61
C ARG A 18 34.38 -4.38 8.35
N CYS A 19 34.03 -3.10 8.23
CA CYS A 19 33.28 -2.56 7.10
C CYS A 19 34.26 -2.15 6.00
N GLU A 20 34.30 -2.94 4.93
CA GLU A 20 34.90 -2.54 3.65
C GLU A 20 34.21 -1.27 3.11
N PRO A 21 34.94 -0.36 2.46
CA PRO A 21 34.37 0.88 1.93
C PRO A 21 33.28 0.57 0.90
N ARG A 22 32.07 1.03 1.20
CA ARG A 22 30.86 0.83 0.40
C ARG A 22 31.03 1.53 -0.96
N GLU A 23 31.32 0.78 -2.01
CA GLU A 23 31.18 1.23 -3.39
C GLU A 23 29.83 1.94 -3.54
N ALA A 24 29.83 3.07 -4.25
CA ALA A 24 28.61 3.80 -4.57
C ALA A 24 27.63 2.82 -5.23
N ALA A 25 26.60 2.42 -4.48
CA ALA A 25 25.75 1.31 -4.84
C ALA A 25 25.03 1.58 -6.17
N THR A 26 25.50 0.94 -7.24
CA THR A 26 24.74 0.84 -8.48
C THR A 26 23.44 0.12 -8.16
N LEU A 27 22.29 0.69 -8.53
CA LEU A 27 21.01 -0.01 -8.41
C LEU A 27 21.13 -1.35 -9.14
N GLY A 28 20.80 -2.44 -8.45
CA GLY A 28 20.68 -3.74 -9.12
C GLY A 28 19.65 -3.63 -10.25
N ARG A 29 19.79 -4.45 -11.30
CA ARG A 29 18.87 -4.41 -12.45
C ARG A 29 17.39 -4.55 -12.04
N ALA A 30 17.11 -5.34 -11.02
CA ALA A 30 15.77 -5.49 -10.44
C ALA A 30 15.27 -4.21 -9.75
N ASP A 31 16.12 -3.56 -8.95
CA ASP A 31 15.76 -2.30 -8.29
C ASP A 31 15.55 -1.17 -9.31
N LEU A 32 16.38 -1.12 -10.37
CA LEU A 32 16.19 -0.17 -11.46
C LEU A 32 14.83 -0.37 -12.14
N LEU A 33 14.46 -1.61 -12.47
CA LEU A 33 13.15 -1.91 -13.04
C LEU A 33 12.03 -1.47 -12.11
N SER A 34 12.11 -1.78 -10.81
CA SER A 34 11.09 -1.37 -9.84
C SER A 34 10.97 0.14 -9.70
N VAL A 35 12.09 0.88 -9.73
CA VAL A 35 12.08 2.35 -9.72
C VAL A 35 11.44 2.90 -10.99
N VAL A 36 11.76 2.34 -12.16
CA VAL A 36 11.15 2.75 -13.43
C VAL A 36 9.64 2.49 -13.43
N LEU A 37 9.19 1.32 -13.00
CA LEU A 37 7.77 0.99 -12.89
C LEU A 37 7.02 1.91 -11.92
N ALA A 38 7.64 2.27 -10.80
CA ALA A 38 7.06 3.23 -9.86
C ALA A 38 7.04 4.66 -10.41
N GLY A 39 8.04 5.07 -11.19
CA GLY A 39 8.00 6.34 -11.93
C GLY A 39 6.87 6.35 -12.98
N LEU A 40 6.75 5.27 -13.75
CA LEU A 40 5.69 5.09 -14.74
C LEU A 40 4.30 5.12 -14.11
N HIS A 41 4.12 4.60 -12.89
CA HIS A 41 2.87 4.71 -12.16
C HIS A 41 2.38 6.17 -12.07
N PHE A 42 3.23 7.11 -11.66
CA PHE A 42 2.83 8.52 -11.51
C PHE A 42 2.60 9.22 -12.85
N VAL A 43 3.40 8.89 -13.87
CA VAL A 43 3.19 9.40 -15.24
C VAL A 43 1.84 8.92 -15.77
N LEU A 44 1.57 7.62 -15.65
CA LEU A 44 0.32 7.02 -16.13
C LEU A 44 -0.88 7.49 -15.31
N LEU A 45 -0.73 7.79 -14.01
CA LEU A 45 -1.78 8.42 -13.21
C LEU A 45 -2.15 9.79 -13.78
N GLY A 46 -1.17 10.65 -14.08
CA GLY A 46 -1.43 11.95 -14.70
C GLY A 46 -2.10 11.83 -16.08
N LEU A 47 -1.64 10.90 -16.92
CA LEU A 47 -2.23 10.64 -18.22
C LEU A 47 -3.65 10.07 -18.13
N ALA A 48 -3.90 9.13 -17.21
CA ALA A 48 -5.22 8.56 -16.96
C ALA A 48 -6.20 9.65 -16.54
N LEU A 49 -5.82 10.53 -15.63
CA LEU A 49 -6.67 11.62 -15.17
C LEU A 49 -6.92 12.64 -16.27
N THR A 50 -5.91 12.99 -17.06
CA THR A 50 -6.11 13.86 -18.23
C THR A 50 -7.10 13.25 -19.23
N ALA A 51 -7.00 11.95 -19.47
CA ALA A 51 -7.89 11.25 -20.40
C ALA A 51 -9.31 11.09 -19.86
N LEU A 52 -9.47 10.84 -18.57
CA LEU A 52 -10.76 10.51 -17.96
C LEU A 52 -11.49 11.71 -17.35
N SER A 53 -10.83 12.86 -17.16
CA SER A 53 -11.47 14.08 -16.63
C SER A 53 -12.35 14.82 -17.63
N GLY A 54 -12.56 14.27 -18.83
CA GLY A 54 -13.34 14.90 -19.91
C GLY A 54 -12.53 15.85 -20.81
N ALA A 55 -11.29 16.20 -20.44
CA ALA A 55 -10.45 17.16 -21.20
C ALA A 55 -10.13 16.70 -22.63
N THR A 56 -10.13 15.39 -22.88
CA THR A 56 -9.84 14.77 -24.18
C THR A 56 -11.10 14.52 -25.02
N GLY A 57 -12.30 14.75 -24.48
CA GLY A 57 -13.56 14.52 -25.20
C GLY A 57 -13.85 13.05 -25.51
N LEU A 58 -13.37 12.09 -24.70
CA LEU A 58 -13.66 10.67 -24.90
C LEU A 58 -15.16 10.38 -24.87
N GLY A 59 -15.66 9.65 -25.87
CA GLY A 59 -16.99 9.06 -25.83
C GLY A 59 -17.11 7.98 -24.74
N PHE A 60 -18.34 7.64 -24.34
CA PHE A 60 -18.62 6.73 -23.22
C PHE A 60 -17.85 5.39 -23.28
N PHE A 61 -17.88 4.69 -24.42
CA PHE A 61 -17.19 3.41 -24.55
C PHE A 61 -15.67 3.56 -24.48
N SER A 62 -15.12 4.61 -25.11
CA SER A 62 -13.68 4.90 -25.07
C SER A 62 -13.23 5.27 -23.67
N TRP A 63 -14.07 5.99 -22.90
CA TRP A 63 -13.84 6.29 -21.50
C TRP A 63 -13.74 4.99 -20.68
N ILE A 64 -14.69 4.07 -20.84
CA ILE A 64 -14.69 2.78 -20.12
C ILE A 64 -13.42 1.97 -20.45
N LEU A 65 -13.08 1.82 -21.73
CA LEU A 65 -11.90 1.05 -22.13
C LEU A 65 -10.60 1.68 -21.61
N THR A 66 -10.53 3.02 -21.61
CA THR A 66 -9.40 3.76 -21.05
C THR A 66 -9.31 3.56 -19.54
N PHE A 67 -10.44 3.68 -18.84
CA PHE A 67 -10.54 3.43 -17.40
C PHE A 67 -10.09 2.01 -17.05
N LEU A 68 -10.57 0.99 -17.76
CA LEU A 68 -10.18 -0.39 -17.53
C LEU A 68 -8.69 -0.63 -17.82
N GLY A 69 -8.15 -0.07 -18.90
CA GLY A 69 -6.74 -0.20 -19.25
C GLY A 69 -5.80 0.37 -18.18
N PHE A 70 -6.03 1.62 -17.78
CA PHE A 70 -5.26 2.23 -16.69
C PHE A 70 -5.53 1.55 -15.34
N GLY A 71 -6.78 1.22 -15.05
CA GLY A 71 -7.19 0.54 -13.83
C GLY A 71 -6.52 -0.82 -13.65
N LEU A 72 -6.39 -1.61 -14.72
CA LEU A 72 -5.65 -2.86 -14.73
C LEU A 72 -4.15 -2.64 -14.52
N TRP A 73 -3.56 -1.61 -15.14
CA TRP A 73 -2.16 -1.27 -14.88
C TRP A 73 -1.91 -0.93 -13.41
N PHE A 74 -2.75 -0.10 -12.80
CA PHE A 74 -2.63 0.24 -11.38
C PHE A 74 -2.83 -0.98 -10.47
N GLY A 75 -3.82 -1.80 -10.78
CA GLY A 75 -4.14 -2.98 -9.97
C GLY A 75 -3.15 -4.14 -10.10
N GLN A 76 -2.64 -4.43 -11.30
CA GLN A 76 -1.83 -5.61 -11.60
C GLN A 76 -0.32 -5.31 -11.61
N VAL A 77 0.09 -4.14 -12.10
CA VAL A 77 1.51 -3.78 -12.23
C VAL A 77 1.96 -2.89 -11.08
N SER A 78 1.22 -1.80 -10.81
CA SER A 78 1.64 -0.85 -9.77
C SER A 78 1.58 -1.46 -8.38
N ASN A 79 0.50 -2.18 -8.04
CA ASN A 79 0.40 -2.86 -6.74
C ASN A 79 1.50 -3.91 -6.54
N ALA A 80 1.74 -4.80 -7.52
CA ALA A 80 2.75 -5.84 -7.39
C ALA A 80 4.17 -5.24 -7.24
N ASN A 81 4.49 -4.22 -8.03
CA ASN A 81 5.78 -3.53 -7.91
C ASN A 81 5.89 -2.77 -6.57
N ALA A 82 4.84 -2.09 -6.13
CA ALA A 82 4.82 -1.39 -4.86
C ALA A 82 4.94 -2.35 -3.67
N HIS A 83 4.32 -3.53 -3.75
CA HIS A 83 4.44 -4.61 -2.78
C HIS A 83 5.92 -5.02 -2.62
N GLU A 84 6.62 -5.27 -3.72
CA GLU A 84 8.05 -5.62 -3.65
C GLU A 84 8.88 -4.46 -3.08
N LEU A 85 8.60 -3.22 -3.50
CA LEU A 85 9.30 -2.03 -3.02
C LEU A 85 9.17 -1.85 -1.50
N ILE A 86 8.00 -2.09 -0.91
CA ILE A 86 7.81 -1.94 0.55
C ILE A 86 8.56 -3.01 1.36
N HIS A 87 9.02 -4.09 0.74
CA HIS A 87 9.88 -5.10 1.39
C HIS A 87 11.38 -4.81 1.24
N ARG A 88 11.78 -3.83 0.42
CA ARG A 88 13.19 -3.46 0.26
C ARG A 88 13.77 -2.86 1.54
N ALA A 89 15.00 -3.25 1.86
CA ALA A 89 15.75 -2.71 3.01
C ALA A 89 16.18 -1.25 2.79
N ASP A 90 16.40 -0.83 1.53
CA ASP A 90 16.66 0.57 1.23
C ASP A 90 15.41 1.41 1.49
N ARG A 91 15.53 2.36 2.43
CA ARG A 91 14.45 3.27 2.84
C ARG A 91 13.92 4.12 1.70
N ARG A 92 14.72 4.43 0.67
CA ARG A 92 14.29 5.22 -0.50
C ARG A 92 13.34 4.40 -1.36
N LEU A 93 13.68 3.14 -1.63
CA LEU A 93 12.84 2.20 -2.37
C LEU A 93 11.55 1.89 -1.60
N HIS A 94 11.66 1.64 -0.29
CA HIS A 94 10.50 1.46 0.57
C HIS A 94 9.53 2.65 0.50
N ARG A 95 10.06 3.88 0.62
CA ARG A 95 9.26 5.12 0.52
C ARG A 95 8.64 5.29 -0.86
N LEU A 96 9.32 4.88 -1.92
CA LEU A 96 8.76 4.94 -3.28
C LEU A 96 7.53 4.04 -3.40
N GLY A 97 7.60 2.79 -2.93
CA GLY A 97 6.45 1.89 -2.87
C GLY A 97 5.32 2.44 -1.98
N GLN A 98 5.68 3.01 -0.83
CA GLN A 98 4.74 3.69 0.06
C GLN A 98 3.98 4.82 -0.63
N TRP A 99 4.65 5.66 -1.41
CA TRP A 99 4.01 6.75 -2.15
C TRP A 99 3.11 6.24 -3.28
N VAL A 100 3.45 5.13 -3.95
CA VAL A 100 2.57 4.49 -4.94
C VAL A 100 1.29 3.95 -4.28
N PHE A 101 1.38 3.32 -3.12
CA PHE A 101 0.16 2.94 -2.39
C PHE A 101 -0.62 4.15 -1.89
N THR A 102 0.06 5.19 -1.43
CA THR A 102 -0.57 6.41 -0.92
C THR A 102 -1.30 7.19 -2.04
N SER A 103 -0.74 7.25 -3.25
CA SER A 103 -1.40 7.84 -4.43
C SER A 103 -2.61 7.04 -4.90
N LEU A 104 -2.73 5.77 -4.52
CA LEU A 104 -3.93 4.96 -4.73
C LEU A 104 -4.83 4.92 -3.48
N LEU A 105 -4.65 5.84 -2.52
CA LEU A 105 -5.43 5.95 -1.28
C LEU A 105 -5.37 4.70 -0.39
N PHE A 106 -4.30 3.92 -0.51
CA PHE A 106 -4.12 2.63 0.16
C PHE A 106 -2.78 2.55 0.93
N GLY A 107 -2.23 3.70 1.36
CA GLY A 107 -0.93 3.79 2.03
C GLY A 107 -0.78 2.91 3.29
N HIS A 108 -1.87 2.70 4.03
CA HIS A 108 -1.89 1.87 5.24
C HIS A 108 -1.48 0.41 5.00
N HIS A 109 -1.65 -0.09 3.77
CA HIS A 109 -1.21 -1.42 3.38
C HIS A 109 0.28 -1.65 3.66
N CYS A 110 1.12 -0.61 3.55
CA CYS A 110 2.55 -0.70 3.86
C CYS A 110 2.81 -1.19 5.30
N SER A 111 1.99 -0.74 6.25
CA SER A 111 2.10 -1.12 7.66
C SER A 111 1.31 -2.41 7.94
N ALA A 112 0.06 -2.50 7.48
CA ALA A 112 -0.80 -3.66 7.70
C ALA A 112 -0.18 -4.94 7.11
N HIS A 113 0.28 -4.89 5.86
CA HIS A 113 0.86 -6.06 5.21
C HIS A 113 2.11 -6.57 5.95
N ARG A 114 3.03 -5.67 6.31
CA ARG A 114 4.32 -6.04 6.92
C ARG A 114 4.24 -6.40 8.39
N LEU A 115 3.41 -5.69 9.16
CA LEU A 115 3.35 -5.85 10.62
C LEU A 115 2.25 -6.81 11.07
N VAL A 116 1.20 -6.98 10.25
CA VAL A 116 0.06 -7.84 10.56
C VAL A 116 0.07 -9.06 9.67
N HIS A 117 -0.16 -8.89 8.37
CA HIS A 117 -0.40 -10.01 7.45
C HIS A 117 0.75 -11.03 7.43
N HIS A 118 2.00 -10.62 7.21
CA HIS A 118 3.15 -11.56 7.24
C HIS A 118 3.29 -12.33 8.55
N ARG A 119 2.83 -11.75 9.67
CA ARG A 119 2.97 -12.35 11.00
C ARG A 119 1.81 -13.28 11.35
N PHE A 120 0.60 -12.95 10.90
CA PHE A 120 -0.64 -13.60 11.31
C PHE A 120 -1.40 -14.24 10.15
N VAL A 121 -0.81 -14.32 8.95
CA VAL A 121 -1.43 -14.95 7.78
C VAL A 121 -1.96 -16.35 8.12
N ALA A 122 -3.16 -16.63 7.60
CA ALA A 122 -3.90 -17.86 7.85
C ALA A 122 -4.35 -18.04 9.32
N THR A 123 -4.52 -16.95 10.07
CA THR A 123 -5.08 -16.96 11.43
C THR A 123 -6.20 -15.91 11.57
N PRO A 124 -7.08 -16.00 12.59
CA PRO A 124 -8.11 -14.99 12.84
C PRO A 124 -7.58 -13.58 13.13
N ASP A 125 -6.29 -13.45 13.52
CA ASP A 125 -5.66 -12.16 13.84
C ASP A 125 -5.25 -11.36 12.59
N ASP A 126 -5.33 -11.95 11.38
CA ASP A 126 -5.08 -11.27 10.11
C ASP A 126 -6.39 -10.94 9.36
N PRO A 127 -6.76 -9.66 9.26
CA PRO A 127 -7.93 -9.24 8.49
C PRO A 127 -7.89 -9.67 7.01
N SER A 128 -6.70 -9.84 6.42
CA SER A 128 -6.50 -10.28 5.04
C SER A 128 -6.59 -11.81 4.85
N THR A 129 -6.88 -12.58 5.90
CA THR A 129 -7.16 -14.01 5.78
C THR A 129 -8.65 -14.22 5.49
N ALA A 130 -8.95 -14.89 4.37
CA ALA A 130 -10.30 -15.21 3.95
C ALA A 130 -10.78 -16.56 4.53
N GLU A 131 -11.94 -16.54 5.20
CA GLU A 131 -12.49 -17.73 5.83
C GLU A 131 -13.11 -18.68 4.79
N LYS A 132 -13.15 -19.98 5.10
CA LYS A 132 -13.80 -20.97 4.22
C LYS A 132 -15.31 -20.69 4.17
N GLY A 133 -15.83 -20.42 2.97
CA GLY A 133 -17.25 -20.11 2.75
C GLY A 133 -17.58 -18.62 2.82
N GLU A 134 -16.61 -17.75 3.16
CA GLU A 134 -16.80 -16.30 3.12
C GLU A 134 -16.87 -15.81 1.67
N SER A 135 -17.89 -15.02 1.31
CA SER A 135 -17.92 -14.41 -0.03
C SER A 135 -16.86 -13.31 -0.15
N PHE A 136 -16.35 -13.08 -1.37
CA PHE A 136 -15.40 -11.99 -1.62
C PHE A 136 -15.89 -10.63 -1.11
N TYR A 137 -17.18 -10.31 -1.27
CA TYR A 137 -17.74 -9.02 -0.83
C TYR A 137 -17.75 -8.89 0.69
N ALA A 138 -18.08 -9.96 1.41
CA ALA A 138 -18.02 -9.99 2.88
C ALA A 138 -16.56 -9.84 3.36
N PHE A 139 -15.65 -10.58 2.74
CA PHE A 139 -14.21 -10.46 2.98
C PHE A 139 -13.72 -9.03 2.75
N ALA A 140 -14.00 -8.42 1.60
CA ALA A 140 -13.53 -7.09 1.25
C ALA A 140 -14.04 -6.02 2.24
N ALA A 141 -15.32 -6.11 2.62
CA ALA A 141 -15.94 -5.20 3.59
C ALA A 141 -15.33 -5.31 5.00
N ARG A 142 -14.88 -6.50 5.40
CA ARG A 142 -14.22 -6.76 6.70
C ARG A 142 -12.72 -6.43 6.65
N SER A 143 -12.04 -6.94 5.63
CA SER A 143 -10.59 -6.93 5.47
C SER A 143 -10.05 -5.51 5.34
N TRP A 144 -10.65 -4.66 4.50
CA TRP A 144 -10.16 -3.30 4.26
C TRP A 144 -10.08 -2.45 5.54
N PRO A 145 -11.19 -2.23 6.29
CA PRO A 145 -11.11 -1.44 7.52
C PRO A 145 -10.36 -2.18 8.63
N GLY A 146 -10.44 -3.51 8.68
CA GLY A 146 -9.71 -4.33 9.64
C GLY A 146 -8.19 -4.17 9.49
N ALA A 147 -7.68 -4.26 8.26
CA ALA A 147 -6.26 -4.06 7.94
C ALA A 147 -5.80 -2.65 8.30
N PHE A 148 -6.63 -1.63 8.01
CA PHE A 148 -6.34 -0.26 8.41
C PHE A 148 -6.18 -0.12 9.93
N VAL A 149 -7.10 -0.67 10.72
CA VAL A 149 -7.06 -0.57 12.19
C VAL A 149 -5.90 -1.39 12.76
N ALA A 150 -5.76 -2.65 12.37
CA ALA A 150 -4.71 -3.54 12.87
C ALA A 150 -3.30 -3.00 12.56
N GLY A 151 -3.09 -2.47 11.36
CA GLY A 151 -1.83 -1.83 10.99
C GLY A 151 -1.51 -0.60 11.85
N TYR A 152 -2.53 0.21 12.18
CA TYR A 152 -2.36 1.39 13.02
C TYR A 152 -1.99 1.01 14.45
N GLU A 153 -2.67 0.00 15.00
CA GLU A 153 -2.41 -0.52 16.34
C GLU A 153 -0.99 -1.07 16.48
N MET A 154 -0.48 -1.79 15.47
CA MET A 154 0.89 -2.29 15.44
C MET A 154 1.91 -1.13 15.38
N GLU A 155 1.70 -0.13 14.53
CA GLU A 155 2.59 1.04 14.47
C GLU A 155 2.55 1.85 15.79
N ALA A 156 1.37 1.99 16.40
CA ALA A 156 1.23 2.65 17.69
C ALA A 156 1.92 1.86 18.81
N ALA A 157 1.82 0.53 18.80
CA ALA A 157 2.49 -0.35 19.77
C ALA A 157 4.02 -0.22 19.70
N LEU A 158 4.61 -0.16 18.50
CA LEU A 158 6.05 0.05 18.29
C LEU A 158 6.56 1.41 18.80
N ARG A 159 5.65 2.35 19.07
CA ARG A 159 5.98 3.71 19.56
C ARG A 159 5.57 3.94 21.00
N ARG A 160 5.15 2.89 21.72
CA ARG A 160 4.89 2.97 23.16
C ARG A 160 6.13 3.43 23.92
N GLY A 161 5.92 4.20 24.99
CA GLY A 161 7.00 4.78 25.79
C GLY A 161 7.58 6.09 25.25
N LYS A 162 7.17 6.56 24.06
CA LYS A 162 7.48 7.90 23.57
C LYS A 162 6.43 8.92 24.04
N PRO A 163 6.78 10.22 24.19
CA PRO A 163 5.79 11.28 24.38
C PRO A 163 4.71 11.24 23.28
N LEU A 164 3.44 11.44 23.65
CA LEU A 164 2.29 11.24 22.76
C LEU A 164 2.41 12.02 21.43
N TRP A 165 2.82 13.28 21.49
CA TRP A 165 3.01 14.12 20.30
C TRP A 165 4.06 13.53 19.35
N ARG A 166 5.17 13.02 19.89
CA ARG A 166 6.26 12.41 19.11
C ARG A 166 5.83 11.07 18.53
N ALA A 167 5.12 10.25 19.31
CA ALA A 167 4.57 8.98 18.86
C ALA A 167 3.60 9.17 17.67
N ARG A 168 2.79 10.23 17.70
CA ARG A 168 1.88 10.58 16.59
C ARG A 168 2.63 11.08 15.35
N LEU A 169 3.59 11.99 15.49
CA LEU A 169 4.37 12.52 14.37
C LEU A 169 5.21 11.46 13.67
N GLU A 170 5.72 10.48 14.42
CA GLU A 170 6.53 9.39 13.86
C GLU A 170 5.68 8.21 13.35
N ASN A 171 4.36 8.23 13.54
CA ASN A 171 3.47 7.18 13.02
C ASN A 171 3.23 7.41 11.51
N PRO A 172 3.54 6.44 10.64
CA PRO A 172 3.43 6.62 9.20
C PRO A 172 1.99 6.81 8.73
N TYR A 173 0.98 6.50 9.55
CA TYR A 173 -0.42 6.82 9.24
C TYR A 173 -0.66 8.32 9.05
N LEU A 174 0.14 9.19 9.70
CA LEU A 174 0.10 10.61 9.42
C LEU A 174 0.49 10.90 7.97
N VAL A 175 1.53 10.24 7.46
CA VAL A 175 1.99 10.38 6.06
C VAL A 175 0.97 9.76 5.10
N TYR A 176 0.41 8.58 5.42
CA TYR A 176 -0.60 7.94 4.59
C TYR A 176 -1.84 8.81 4.43
N LEU A 177 -2.37 9.33 5.54
CA LEU A 177 -3.60 10.14 5.53
C LEU A 177 -3.36 11.53 4.95
N ALA A 178 -2.29 12.21 5.34
CA ALA A 178 -1.96 13.53 4.79
C ALA A 178 -1.61 13.44 3.30
N GLY A 179 -0.88 12.40 2.89
CA GLY A 179 -0.56 12.14 1.50
C GLY A 179 -1.80 11.84 0.67
N ALA A 180 -2.68 10.94 1.14
CA ALA A 180 -3.95 10.63 0.49
C ALA A 180 -4.85 11.87 0.34
N ALA A 181 -5.00 12.67 1.41
CA ALA A 181 -5.72 13.94 1.37
C ALA A 181 -5.08 14.93 0.39
N GLY A 182 -3.75 15.00 0.36
CA GLY A 182 -2.98 15.80 -0.59
C GLY A 182 -3.27 15.42 -2.04
N PHE A 183 -3.29 14.12 -2.37
CA PHE A 183 -3.66 13.66 -3.71
C PHE A 183 -5.11 14.00 -4.06
N VAL A 184 -6.07 13.78 -3.15
CA VAL A 184 -7.48 14.14 -3.38
C VAL A 184 -7.63 15.63 -3.67
N VAL A 185 -7.00 16.49 -2.87
CA VAL A 185 -7.04 17.95 -3.05
C VAL A 185 -6.35 18.35 -4.35
N LEU A 186 -5.16 17.82 -4.62
CA LEU A 186 -4.40 18.12 -5.83
C LEU A 186 -5.18 17.73 -7.09
N VAL A 187 -5.73 16.52 -7.12
CA VAL A 187 -6.52 16.04 -8.27
C VAL A 187 -7.78 16.88 -8.44
N GLY A 188 -8.51 17.15 -7.36
CA GLY A 188 -9.70 18.00 -7.42
C GLY A 188 -9.41 19.42 -7.89
N ALA A 189 -8.26 19.99 -7.50
CA ALA A 189 -7.83 21.32 -7.92
C ALA A 189 -7.39 21.37 -9.39
N VAL A 190 -6.70 20.32 -9.88
CA VAL A 190 -6.12 20.30 -11.24
C VAL A 190 -7.10 19.80 -12.29
N PHE A 191 -7.89 18.76 -11.98
CA PHE A 191 -8.75 18.06 -12.94
C PHE A 191 -10.26 18.26 -12.67
N GLY A 192 -10.61 19.07 -11.67
CA GLY A 192 -12.00 19.33 -11.30
C GLY A 192 -12.71 18.10 -10.73
N LEU A 193 -14.04 18.21 -10.63
CA LEU A 193 -14.88 17.15 -10.05
C LEU A 193 -14.84 15.87 -10.87
N ASP A 194 -14.90 15.96 -12.20
CA ASP A 194 -14.91 14.79 -13.09
C ASP A 194 -13.59 13.99 -12.98
N GLY A 195 -12.46 14.69 -12.95
CA GLY A 195 -11.16 14.07 -12.71
C GLY A 195 -11.04 13.46 -11.31
N LEU A 196 -11.59 14.12 -10.29
CA LEU A 196 -11.64 13.56 -8.94
C LEU A 196 -12.49 12.28 -8.88
N VAL A 197 -13.64 12.25 -9.53
CA VAL A 197 -14.48 11.04 -9.62
C VAL A 197 -13.71 9.92 -10.34
N ALA A 198 -13.09 10.21 -11.49
CA ALA A 198 -12.27 9.24 -12.21
C ALA A 198 -11.11 8.69 -11.34
N TYR A 199 -10.44 9.57 -10.58
CA TYR A 199 -9.38 9.19 -9.65
C TYR A 199 -9.87 8.24 -8.55
N LEU A 200 -10.99 8.58 -7.90
CA LEU A 200 -11.56 7.74 -6.85
C LEU A 200 -12.00 6.38 -7.39
N LEU A 201 -12.56 6.33 -8.61
CA LEU A 201 -12.89 5.07 -9.28
C LEU A 201 -11.65 4.24 -9.60
N LEU A 202 -10.56 4.86 -10.09
CA LEU A 202 -9.31 4.15 -10.39
C LEU A 202 -8.65 3.61 -9.11
N ALA A 203 -8.58 4.43 -8.07
CA ALA A 203 -8.06 4.03 -6.76
C ALA A 203 -8.89 2.88 -6.17
N GLY A 204 -10.22 3.01 -6.17
CA GLY A 204 -11.13 1.96 -5.70
C GLY A 204 -10.98 0.66 -6.49
N TYR A 205 -10.89 0.74 -7.82
CA TYR A 205 -10.71 -0.45 -8.66
C TYR A 205 -9.34 -1.12 -8.46
N ALA A 206 -8.27 -0.34 -8.28
CA ALA A 206 -6.94 -0.88 -7.96
C ALA A 206 -6.91 -1.54 -6.57
N GLN A 207 -7.61 -0.97 -5.58
CA GLN A 207 -7.74 -1.55 -4.24
C GLN A 207 -8.57 -2.85 -4.25
N LEU A 208 -9.67 -2.89 -5.00
CA LEU A 208 -10.49 -4.10 -5.16
C LEU A 208 -9.69 -5.25 -5.77
N GLN A 209 -8.84 -4.96 -6.77
CA GLN A 209 -7.96 -5.97 -7.36
C GLN A 209 -6.95 -6.52 -6.35
N LEU A 210 -6.39 -5.69 -5.47
CA LEU A 210 -5.50 -6.14 -4.40
C LEU A 210 -6.23 -7.01 -3.39
N LEU A 211 -7.40 -6.58 -2.90
CA LEU A 211 -8.22 -7.37 -2.00
C LEU A 211 -8.64 -8.72 -2.63
N LEU A 212 -8.92 -8.74 -3.93
CA LEU A 212 -9.24 -9.96 -4.64
C LEU A 212 -8.04 -10.92 -4.71
N SER A 213 -6.83 -10.38 -4.89
CA SER A 213 -5.60 -11.17 -4.79
C SER A 213 -5.46 -11.80 -3.40
N ASP A 214 -5.57 -11.01 -2.33
CA ASP A 214 -5.48 -11.50 -0.95
C ASP A 214 -6.54 -12.59 -0.68
N TYR A 215 -7.79 -12.33 -1.11
CA TYR A 215 -8.89 -13.28 -0.95
C TYR A 215 -8.56 -14.63 -1.59
N VAL A 216 -8.16 -14.64 -2.86
CA VAL A 216 -7.86 -15.88 -3.59
C VAL A 216 -6.64 -16.59 -3.01
N GLN A 217 -5.62 -15.83 -2.60
CA GLN A 217 -4.39 -16.40 -2.02
C GLN A 217 -4.61 -17.06 -0.66
N HIS A 218 -5.59 -16.59 0.12
CA HIS A 218 -5.79 -17.03 1.50
C HIS A 218 -7.09 -17.78 1.76
N TYR A 219 -7.93 -17.98 0.73
CA TYR A 219 -9.23 -18.60 0.88
C TYR A 219 -9.16 -19.99 1.50
N GLY A 220 -9.75 -20.12 2.70
CA GLY A 220 -9.86 -21.40 3.39
C GLY A 220 -8.53 -21.97 3.90
N LEU A 221 -7.49 -21.13 4.04
CA LEU A 221 -6.20 -21.55 4.58
C LEU A 221 -6.10 -21.47 6.11
N LEU A 222 -7.16 -21.03 6.80
CA LEU A 222 -7.19 -20.80 8.24
C LEU A 222 -6.74 -22.04 9.03
N ARG A 223 -5.79 -21.86 9.95
CA ARG A 223 -5.14 -22.92 10.73
C ARG A 223 -4.88 -22.51 12.18
#